data_AF-A0A7C7XZZ1-F1
#
_entry.id   AF-A0A7C7XZZ1-F1
#
_cell.length_a   1.000
_cell.length_b   1.000
_cell.length_c   1.000
_cell.angle_alpha   90.00
_cell.angle_beta   90.00
_cell.angle_gamma   90.00
#
_symmetry.space_group_name_H-M   'P 1'
#
loop_
_entity.id
_entity.type
_entity.pdbx_description
1 polymer ?
#
loop_
_entity_poly.entity_id
_entity_poly.type
_entity_poly.pdbx_seq_one_letter_code
_entity_poly.pdbx_strand_id
1 'polypeptide(L)'
;MSLLILMRHGQSMWNAAKLFTGWVDVPLTNVGIDEAIQGGKDIAHLEIDEVHTSTLIRAQMTAMLALAQHNGGKTPVFQYSQPEGGVENVSENEARMIQWAQINGDQDSDNVLPIFVSWQ
;
A
#
# COMPACT_ATOMS: atom_id res chain seq x y z
N MET A 1 4.60 19.68 14.56
CA MET A 1 5.10 18.40 15.08
C MET A 1 4.88 17.38 13.99
N SER A 2 5.88 16.59 13.61
CA SER A 2 5.71 15.52 12.63
C SER A 2 5.47 14.18 13.33
N LEU A 3 4.66 13.31 12.73
CA LEU A 3 4.39 11.96 13.22
C LEU A 3 4.80 10.96 12.13
N LEU A 4 5.59 9.96 12.52
CA LEU A 4 5.96 8.85 11.65
C LEU A 4 5.38 7.56 12.24
N ILE A 5 4.56 6.87 11.45
CA ILE A 5 3.96 5.59 11.81
C ILE A 5 4.71 4.48 11.07
N LEU A 6 5.26 3.51 11.81
CA LEU A 6 5.90 2.33 11.23
C LEU A 6 5.05 1.10 11.54
N MET A 7 4.57 0.42 10.49
CA MET A 7 3.76 -0.78 10.61
C MET A 7 4.45 -1.94 9.88
N ARG A 8 4.78 -2.99 10.61
CA ARG A 8 5.24 -4.25 10.01
C ARG A 8 4.05 -4.99 9.41
N HIS A 9 4.26 -5.68 8.29
CA HIS A 9 3.23 -6.55 7.72
C HIS A 9 2.77 -7.63 8.73
N GLY A 10 1.50 -8.03 8.65
CA GLY A 10 0.96 -9.14 9.44
C GLY A 10 1.58 -10.49 9.08
N GLN A 11 1.22 -11.55 9.80
CA GLN A 11 1.70 -12.90 9.53
C GLN A 11 1.44 -13.32 8.07
N SER A 12 2.49 -13.75 7.36
CA SER A 12 2.39 -14.29 6.01
C SER A 12 2.29 -15.82 6.00
N MET A 13 1.81 -16.40 4.89
CA MET A 13 1.74 -17.85 4.72
C MET A 13 3.07 -18.57 5.02
N TRP A 14 4.19 -18.00 4.58
CA TRP A 14 5.50 -18.60 4.78
C TRP A 14 6.05 -18.35 6.18
N ASN A 15 5.71 -17.24 6.82
CA ASN A 15 6.05 -17.03 8.22
C ASN A 15 5.35 -18.05 9.12
N ALA A 16 4.07 -18.35 8.86
CA ALA A 16 3.33 -19.41 9.54
C ALA A 16 3.94 -20.80 9.30
N ALA A 17 4.41 -21.06 8.07
CA ALA A 17 5.09 -22.30 7.71
C ALA A 17 6.57 -22.38 8.17
N LYS A 18 7.10 -21.36 8.86
CA LYS A 18 8.51 -21.24 9.26
C LYS A 18 9.50 -21.33 8.09
N LEU A 19 9.09 -20.87 6.91
CA LEU A 19 9.90 -20.80 5.70
C LEU A 19 10.56 -19.43 5.55
N PHE A 20 11.79 -19.41 5.03
CA PHE A 20 12.46 -18.16 4.68
C PHE A 20 11.80 -17.53 3.45
N THR A 21 11.20 -16.34 3.61
CA THR A 21 10.38 -15.72 2.56
C THR A 21 11.19 -14.87 1.57
N GLY A 22 12.15 -14.07 2.06
CA GLY A 22 12.90 -13.14 1.22
C GLY A 22 11.98 -12.29 0.33
N TRP A 23 12.22 -12.34 -0.98
CA TRP A 23 11.47 -11.59 -1.99
C TRP A 23 10.33 -12.41 -2.64
N VAL A 24 10.06 -13.62 -2.13
CA VAL A 24 8.94 -14.41 -2.62
C VAL A 24 7.64 -13.71 -2.24
N ASP A 25 6.77 -13.55 -3.23
CA ASP A 25 5.54 -12.80 -3.09
C ASP A 25 4.41 -13.70 -2.57
N VAL A 26 4.20 -13.67 -1.25
CA VAL A 26 3.22 -14.50 -0.54
C VAL A 26 2.24 -13.63 0.23
N PRO A 27 0.95 -14.00 0.26
CA PRO A 27 -0.07 -13.21 0.94
C PRO A 27 -0.01 -13.39 2.47
N LEU A 28 -0.82 -12.57 3.15
CA LEU A 28 -1.11 -12.72 4.57
C LEU A 28 -1.92 -14.00 4.84
N THR A 29 -1.79 -14.56 6.04
CA THR A 29 -2.74 -15.54 6.57
C THR A 29 -3.98 -14.82 7.11
N ASN A 30 -5.03 -15.57 7.47
CA ASN A 30 -6.17 -15.00 8.18
C ASN A 30 -5.74 -14.30 9.49
N VAL A 31 -4.76 -14.87 10.21
CA VAL A 31 -4.17 -14.24 11.40
C VAL A 31 -3.51 -12.91 11.03
N GLY A 32 -2.73 -12.87 9.95
CA GLY A 32 -2.10 -11.62 9.48
C GLY A 32 -3.10 -10.56 9.02
N ILE A 33 -4.24 -10.98 8.47
CA ILE A 33 -5.35 -10.09 8.11
C ILE A 33 -5.94 -9.45 9.38
N ASP A 34 -6.23 -10.26 10.40
CA ASP A 34 -6.77 -9.78 11.67
C ASP A 34 -5.78 -8.83 12.39
N GLU A 35 -4.48 -9.15 12.35
CA GLU A 35 -3.41 -8.27 12.86
C GLU A 35 -3.40 -6.90 12.16
N ALA A 36 -3.50 -6.89 10.83
CA ALA A 36 -3.51 -5.65 10.05
C ALA A 36 -4.78 -4.80 10.33
N ILE A 37 -5.94 -5.45 10.44
CA ILE A 37 -7.19 -4.79 10.81
C ILE A 37 -7.09 -4.19 12.22
N GLN A 38 -6.56 -4.94 13.19
CA GLN A 38 -6.41 -4.44 14.55
C GLN A 38 -5.44 -3.27 14.62
N GLY A 39 -4.28 -3.37 13.95
CA GLY A 39 -3.33 -2.27 13.85
C GLY A 39 -3.94 -1.02 13.19
N GLY A 40 -4.77 -1.21 12.17
CA GLY A 40 -5.56 -0.14 11.54
C GLY A 40 -6.50 0.58 12.51
N LYS A 41 -7.24 -0.18 13.33
CA LYS A 41 -8.13 0.38 14.35
C LYS A 41 -7.37 1.20 15.38
N ASP A 42 -6.19 0.75 15.78
CA ASP A 42 -5.36 1.45 16.78
C ASP A 42 -4.87 2.82 16.27
N ILE A 43 -4.68 2.97 14.94
CA ILE A 43 -4.24 4.22 14.31
C ILE A 43 -5.36 4.99 13.59
N ALA A 44 -6.61 4.53 13.67
CA ALA A 44 -7.73 5.05 12.87
C ALA A 44 -8.02 6.56 13.05
N HIS A 45 -7.61 7.11 14.19
CA HIS A 45 -7.82 8.50 14.59
C HIS A 45 -6.66 9.44 14.22
N LEU A 46 -5.52 8.90 13.79
CA LEU A 46 -4.32 9.67 13.45
C LEU A 46 -4.42 10.16 12.01
N GLU A 47 -4.20 11.43 11.74
CA GLU A 47 -4.16 11.93 10.35
C GLU A 47 -2.97 11.33 9.60
N ILE A 48 -3.22 10.88 8.37
CA ILE A 48 -2.20 10.29 7.49
C ILE A 48 -2.27 11.05 6.17
N ASP A 49 -1.15 11.67 5.79
CA ASP A 49 -1.02 12.45 4.57
C ASP A 49 -0.52 11.62 3.39
N GLU A 50 0.36 10.66 3.66
CA GLU A 50 0.93 9.75 2.66
C GLU A 50 1.32 8.41 3.28
N VAL A 51 1.39 7.38 2.44
CA VAL A 51 1.74 6.01 2.84
C VAL A 51 2.82 5.48 1.93
N HIS A 52 3.79 4.75 2.50
CA HIS A 52 4.86 4.11 1.76
C HIS A 52 4.85 2.61 2.03
N THR A 53 4.98 1.79 0.97
CA THR A 53 5.00 0.33 1.08
C THR A 53 6.00 -0.29 0.11
N SER A 54 6.34 -1.56 0.33
CA SER A 54 7.15 -2.33 -0.62
C SER A 54 6.31 -2.84 -1.80
N THR A 55 6.96 -3.36 -2.84
CA THR A 55 6.30 -4.06 -3.95
C THR A 55 5.67 -5.40 -3.56
N LEU A 56 5.89 -5.90 -2.34
CA LEU A 56 5.45 -7.23 -1.91
C LEU A 56 4.01 -7.21 -1.38
N ILE A 57 3.19 -8.16 -1.85
CA ILE A 57 1.75 -8.23 -1.61
C ILE A 57 1.40 -8.22 -0.12
N ARG A 58 2.18 -8.89 0.73
CA ARG A 58 1.97 -8.90 2.19
C ARG A 58 2.02 -7.51 2.82
N ALA A 59 2.89 -6.62 2.34
CA ALA A 59 2.99 -5.26 2.86
C ALA A 59 1.83 -4.40 2.32
N GLN A 60 1.50 -4.54 1.04
CA GLN A 60 0.37 -3.85 0.42
C GLN A 60 -0.97 -4.27 1.05
N MET A 61 -1.19 -5.56 1.27
CA MET A 61 -2.38 -6.08 1.98
C MET A 61 -2.49 -5.48 3.39
N THR A 62 -1.39 -5.44 4.14
CA THR A 62 -1.39 -4.86 5.49
C THR A 62 -1.79 -3.38 5.45
N ALA A 63 -1.17 -2.60 4.55
CA ALA A 63 -1.49 -1.18 4.39
C ALA A 63 -2.96 -0.96 4.03
N MET A 64 -3.48 -1.67 3.02
CA MET A 64 -4.87 -1.51 2.59
C MET A 64 -5.88 -1.91 3.67
N LEU A 65 -5.63 -3.00 4.40
CA LEU A 65 -6.48 -3.45 5.49
C LEU A 65 -6.48 -2.47 6.67
N ALA A 66 -5.31 -1.91 7.00
CA ALA A 66 -5.18 -0.91 8.05
C ALA A 66 -5.89 0.41 7.69
N LEU A 67 -5.66 0.90 6.46
CA LEU A 67 -6.27 2.14 5.96
C LEU A 67 -7.78 2.04 5.80
N ALA A 68 -8.32 0.85 5.52
CA ALA A 68 -9.77 0.63 5.50
C ALA A 68 -10.45 0.86 6.86
N GLN A 69 -9.69 0.92 7.96
CA GLN A 69 -10.21 1.24 9.30
C GLN A 69 -10.13 2.73 9.63
N HIS A 70 -9.54 3.55 8.76
CA HIS A 70 -9.25 4.95 9.02
C HIS A 70 -10.50 5.84 8.97
N ASN A 71 -10.56 6.84 9.85
CA ASN A 71 -11.73 7.72 9.96
C ASN A 71 -11.73 8.91 8.98
N GLY A 72 -10.63 9.14 8.27
CA GLY A 72 -10.39 10.34 7.47
C GLY A 72 -11.11 10.39 6.13
N GLY A 73 -11.84 9.32 5.74
CA GLY A 73 -12.67 9.28 4.53
C GLY A 73 -11.91 9.35 3.19
N LYS A 74 -10.59 9.57 3.22
CA LYS A 74 -9.75 9.58 2.02
C LYS A 74 -9.65 8.18 1.42
N THR A 75 -9.66 8.11 0.10
CA THR A 75 -9.52 6.85 -0.63
C THR A 75 -8.03 6.54 -0.86
N PRO A 76 -7.52 5.41 -0.38
CA PRO A 76 -6.15 4.98 -0.65
C PRO A 76 -5.97 4.65 -2.14
N VAL A 77 -5.01 5.30 -2.80
CA VAL A 77 -4.71 5.09 -4.23
C VAL A 77 -3.22 4.87 -4.40
N PHE A 78 -2.86 3.76 -5.06
CA PHE A 78 -1.48 3.48 -5.44
C PHE A 78 -1.00 4.45 -6.51
N GLN A 79 0.10 5.14 -6.21
CA GLN A 79 0.78 6.05 -7.12
C GLN A 79 1.91 5.30 -7.82
N TYR A 80 1.92 5.39 -9.16
CA TYR A 80 3.00 4.87 -9.99
C TYR A 80 3.70 6.03 -10.66
N SER A 81 5.00 6.17 -10.41
CA SER A 81 5.83 7.21 -11.00
C SER A 81 5.93 7.04 -12.51
N GLN A 82 6.05 8.16 -13.22
CA GLN A 82 6.36 8.15 -14.65
C GLN A 82 7.80 7.65 -14.84
N PRO A 83 8.04 6.61 -15.64
CA PRO A 83 9.36 6.07 -15.87
C PRO A 83 10.25 7.09 -16.62
N GLU A 84 11.53 7.15 -16.26
CA GLU A 84 12.50 7.94 -17.00
C GLU A 84 12.60 7.45 -18.45
N GLY A 85 12.35 8.37 -19.40
CA GLY A 85 12.37 8.06 -20.83
C GLY A 85 11.05 7.56 -21.42
N GLY A 86 9.94 7.62 -20.68
CA GLY A 86 8.60 7.35 -21.19
C GLY A 86 8.10 5.93 -20.93
N VAL A 87 6.77 5.75 -21.02
CA VAL A 87 6.08 4.47 -20.78
C VAL A 87 6.48 3.39 -21.78
N GLU A 88 7.08 3.76 -22.92
CA GLU A 88 7.70 2.82 -23.86
C GLU A 88 8.87 2.01 -23.28
N ASN A 89 9.51 2.48 -22.21
CA ASN A 89 10.67 1.80 -21.60
C ASN A 89 10.31 0.80 -20.50
N VAL A 90 9.02 0.66 -20.17
CA VAL A 90 8.54 -0.28 -19.16
C VAL A 90 7.78 -1.44 -19.79
N SER A 91 7.55 -2.49 -19.00
CA SER A 91 6.71 -3.61 -19.47
C SER A 91 5.29 -3.12 -19.81
N GLU A 92 4.61 -3.82 -20.72
CA GLU A 92 3.21 -3.50 -21.08
C GLU A 92 2.30 -3.45 -19.84
N ASN A 93 2.53 -4.36 -18.89
CA ASN A 93 1.77 -4.40 -17.64
C ASN A 93 2.03 -3.15 -16.79
N GLU A 94 3.27 -2.72 -16.67
CA GLU A 94 3.64 -1.52 -15.91
C GLU A 94 3.10 -0.25 -16.56
N ALA A 95 3.18 -0.13 -17.89
CA ALA A 95 2.56 0.96 -18.65
C ALA A 95 1.04 1.04 -18.40
N ARG A 96 0.35 -0.11 -18.41
CA ARG A 96 -1.08 -0.18 -18.09
C ARG A 96 -1.37 0.23 -16.65
N MET A 97 -0.56 -0.20 -15.69
CA MET A 97 -0.74 0.17 -14.28
C MET A 97 -0.59 1.68 -14.07
N ILE A 98 0.42 2.30 -14.71
CA ILE A 98 0.60 3.76 -14.69
C ILE A 98 -0.63 4.46 -15.27
N GLN A 99 -1.13 3.98 -16.42
CA GLN A 99 -2.31 4.54 -17.06
C GLN A 99 -3.57 4.41 -16.19
N TRP A 100 -3.79 3.25 -15.58
CA TRP A 100 -4.99 2.97 -14.78
C TRP A 100 -4.98 3.64 -13.41
N ALA A 101 -3.81 3.98 -12.89
CA ALA A 101 -3.67 4.73 -11.64
C ALA A 101 -3.96 6.23 -11.80
N GLN A 102 -4.08 6.73 -13.04
CA GLN A 102 -4.40 8.14 -13.27
C GLN A 102 -5.85 8.45 -12.91
N ILE A 103 -6.03 9.41 -12.00
CA ILE A 103 -7.34 9.96 -11.65
C ILE A 103 -7.75 10.93 -12.75
N ASN A 104 -8.84 10.62 -13.45
CA ASN A 104 -9.36 11.43 -14.54
C ASN A 104 -10.51 12.32 -14.03
N GLY A 105 -10.31 13.64 -13.99
CA GLY A 105 -11.34 14.64 -13.64
C GLY A 105 -10.92 15.62 -12.53
N ASP A 106 -11.71 16.69 -12.36
CA ASP A 106 -11.48 17.76 -11.35
C ASP A 106 -11.92 17.35 -9.93
N GLN A 107 -12.37 16.11 -9.70
CA GLN A 107 -12.82 15.66 -8.39
C GLN A 107 -11.61 15.36 -7.46
N ASP A 108 -11.30 16.39 -6.66
CA ASP A 108 -10.54 16.42 -5.42
C ASP A 108 -9.34 15.47 -5.31
N SER A 109 -8.17 16.00 -5.67
CA SER A 109 -6.89 15.62 -5.05
C SER A 109 -6.98 15.51 -3.53
N ASP A 110 -7.87 16.28 -2.92
CA ASP A 110 -8.02 16.44 -1.47
C ASP A 110 -8.62 15.19 -0.79
N ASN A 111 -9.35 14.36 -1.55
CA ASN A 111 -9.98 13.12 -1.03
C ASN A 111 -9.14 11.86 -1.29
N VAL A 112 -7.93 12.01 -1.81
CA VAL A 112 -7.04 10.89 -2.12
C VAL A 112 -5.97 10.77 -1.04
N LEU A 113 -5.70 9.53 -0.62
CA LEU A 113 -4.53 9.21 0.19
C LEU A 113 -3.50 8.50 -0.71
N PRO A 114 -2.41 9.17 -1.11
CA PRO A 114 -1.42 8.55 -1.98
C PRO A 114 -0.66 7.44 -1.25
N ILE A 115 -0.57 6.28 -1.90
CA ILE A 115 0.27 5.16 -1.50
C ILE A 115 1.41 5.01 -2.50
N PHE A 116 2.62 5.27 -2.04
CA PHE A 116 3.83 5.08 -2.82
C PHE A 116 4.38 3.66 -2.63
N VAL A 117 4.70 2.98 -3.72
CA VAL A 117 5.25 1.62 -3.71
C VAL A 117 6.70 1.66 -4.12
N SER A 118 7.61 1.36 -3.18
CA SER A 118 9.06 1.32 -3.36
C SER A 118 9.64 2.62 -3.96
N TRP A 119 10.69 3.14 -3.32
CA TRP A 119 11.47 4.21 -3.92
C TRP A 119 12.08 3.71 -5.24
N GLN A 120 11.74 4.38 -6.35
CA GLN A 120 12.50 4.30 -7.61
C GLN A 120 13.79 5.11 -7.47
#